data_AF-A0A7S0MVE1-F1
#
_entry.id   AF-A0A7S0MVE1-F1
#
_cell.length_a   1.000
_cell.length_b   1.000
_cell.length_c   1.000
_cell.angle_alpha   90.00
_cell.angle_beta   90.00
_cell.angle_gamma   90.00
#
_symmetry.space_group_name_H-M   'P 1'
#
loop_
_entity.id
_entity.type
_entity.pdbx_description
1 polymer ?
#
loop_
_entity_poly.entity_id
_entity_poly.type
_entity_poly.pdbx_seq_one_letter_code
_entity_poly.pdbx_strand_id
1 'polypeptide(L)'
;AGVVTVVPVRINANLKALTAEGLLNQKKELHLTSFGYMLEDVVRDLRRIAEDDGAAERRITVDPRERNRYTVNGFLANIESRCRAVMARHAKVPPEDFAVDEVQRALVVEMLETKTSALSTLRFYIENSTFGIEMLTTVIPMAAAHRLYTSFLEGRLPVEGEERVRAAEQLCRIMGLIVTTVDARDADGFTRLMRAAADGESPRVLRCLVAARADPNAADPLCGIPAMSFAIQNGHEHLLEPLHALGGNVNAASNEINGGSTPLHIAILESRRAAVEILVRLGCDVNKQMQGESPLALARAQGHHAIATFLQRF
;
A
#
# COMPACT_ATOMS: atom_id res chain seq x y z
N ALA A 1 -16.12 -83.97 0.43
CA ALA A 1 -14.65 -83.86 0.35
C ALA A 1 -14.31 -82.45 -0.08
N GLY A 2 -13.87 -81.59 0.84
CA GLY A 2 -13.43 -80.23 0.53
C GLY A 2 -11.92 -80.23 0.34
N VAL A 3 -11.46 -79.82 -0.85
CA VAL A 3 -10.02 -79.72 -1.14
C VAL A 3 -9.50 -78.46 -0.46
N VAL A 4 -8.65 -78.63 0.56
CA VAL A 4 -7.90 -77.52 1.16
C VAL A 4 -6.59 -77.39 0.39
N THR A 5 -6.50 -76.38 -0.47
CA THR A 5 -5.25 -75.97 -1.12
C THR A 5 -4.51 -75.01 -0.19
N VAL A 6 -3.44 -75.49 0.43
CA VAL A 6 -2.49 -74.65 1.17
C VAL A 6 -1.60 -73.95 0.15
N VAL A 7 -1.82 -72.65 -0.05
CA VAL A 7 -0.95 -71.81 -0.88
C VAL A 7 0.16 -71.24 0.02
N PRO A 8 1.44 -71.64 -0.15
CA PRO A 8 2.52 -71.07 0.63
C PRO A 8 2.81 -69.65 0.14
N VAL A 9 2.36 -68.65 0.91
CA VAL A 9 2.77 -67.25 0.71
C VAL A 9 4.21 -67.11 1.19
N ARG A 10 5.15 -66.96 0.26
CA ARG A 10 6.52 -66.54 0.60
C ARG A 10 6.51 -65.06 0.94
N ILE A 11 6.45 -64.74 2.23
CA ILE A 11 6.70 -63.38 2.71
C ILE A 11 8.16 -63.06 2.41
N ASN A 12 8.38 -62.07 1.54
CA ASN A 12 9.72 -61.64 1.16
C ASN A 12 10.35 -60.89 2.34
N ALA A 13 11.27 -61.56 3.05
CA ALA A 13 11.96 -61.03 4.23
C ALA A 13 12.93 -59.85 3.93
N ASN A 14 12.99 -59.38 2.68
CA ASN A 14 13.85 -58.29 2.23
C ASN A 14 13.16 -56.92 2.14
N LEU A 15 11.89 -56.78 2.53
CA LEU A 15 11.40 -55.47 2.95
C LEU A 15 12.15 -55.15 4.25
N LYS A 16 13.25 -54.38 4.16
CA LYS A 16 13.80 -53.70 5.33
C LYS A 16 12.60 -53.02 5.98
N ALA A 17 12.12 -53.57 7.09
CA ALA A 17 11.03 -52.98 7.82
C ALA A 17 11.54 -51.60 8.24
N LEU A 18 11.15 -50.55 7.49
CA LEU A 18 11.36 -49.20 7.97
C LEU A 18 10.63 -49.18 9.30
N THR A 19 11.38 -48.95 10.37
CA THR A 19 10.81 -48.74 11.70
C THR A 19 9.79 -47.60 11.58
N ALA A 20 8.79 -47.57 12.47
CA ALA A 20 7.82 -46.47 12.48
C ALA A 20 8.53 -45.10 12.51
N GLU A 21 9.66 -45.02 13.22
CA GLU A 21 10.60 -43.90 13.23
C GLU A 21 11.23 -43.60 11.85
N GLY A 22 11.63 -44.63 11.10
CA GLY A 22 12.15 -44.49 9.74
C GLY A 22 11.13 -43.95 8.74
N LEU A 23 9.88 -44.41 8.82
CA LEU A 23 8.77 -43.88 7.99
C LEU A 23 8.46 -42.42 8.34
N LEU A 24 8.54 -42.07 9.62
CA LEU A 24 8.26 -40.72 10.10
C LEU A 24 9.36 -39.72 9.71
N ASN A 25 10.62 -40.17 9.73
CA ASN A 25 11.76 -39.42 9.17
C ASN A 25 11.63 -39.22 7.66
N GLN A 26 11.25 -40.26 6.92
CA GLN A 26 11.03 -40.15 5.47
C GLN A 26 9.87 -39.20 5.13
N LYS A 27 8.78 -39.23 5.92
CA LYS A 27 7.66 -38.27 5.80
C LYS A 27 8.16 -36.84 6.04
N LYS A 28 8.93 -36.61 7.11
CA LYS A 28 9.52 -35.30 7.43
C LYS A 28 10.43 -34.78 6.31
N GLU A 29 11.30 -35.61 5.74
CA GLU A 29 12.17 -35.23 4.63
C GLU A 29 11.37 -34.84 3.38
N LEU A 30 10.40 -35.67 2.96
CA LEU A 30 9.55 -35.37 1.81
C LEU A 30 8.83 -34.02 1.95
N HIS A 31 8.32 -33.72 3.15
CA HIS A 31 7.69 -32.44 3.43
C HIS A 31 8.69 -31.28 3.28
N LEU A 32 9.87 -31.36 3.93
CA LEU A 32 10.90 -30.33 3.82
C LEU A 32 11.35 -30.10 2.37
N THR A 33 11.44 -31.16 1.56
CA THR A 33 11.78 -31.08 0.14
C THR A 33 10.67 -30.41 -0.68
N SER A 34 9.41 -30.81 -0.51
CA SER A 34 8.27 -30.14 -1.16
C SER A 34 8.19 -28.66 -0.80
N PHE A 35 8.52 -28.30 0.44
CA PHE A 35 8.60 -26.92 0.89
C PHE A 35 9.76 -26.14 0.26
N GLY A 36 10.91 -26.79 0.05
CA GLY A 36 12.03 -26.22 -0.70
C GLY A 36 11.63 -25.80 -2.12
N TYR A 37 10.93 -26.68 -2.85
CA TYR A 37 10.43 -26.36 -4.19
C TYR A 37 9.41 -25.21 -4.20
N MET A 38 8.51 -25.19 -3.21
CA MET A 38 7.55 -24.09 -3.08
C MET A 38 8.25 -22.74 -2.89
N LEU A 39 9.34 -22.71 -2.11
CA LEU A 39 10.15 -21.50 -1.90
C LEU A 39 10.86 -21.04 -3.18
N GLU A 40 11.45 -21.98 -3.93
CA GLU A 40 12.09 -21.67 -5.21
C GLU A 40 11.10 -21.07 -6.20
N ASP A 41 9.87 -21.59 -6.24
CA ASP A 41 8.79 -21.03 -7.06
C ASP A 41 8.41 -19.61 -6.60
N VAL A 42 8.32 -19.35 -5.28
CA VAL A 42 8.05 -17.99 -4.77
C VAL A 42 9.13 -17.01 -5.20
N VAL A 43 10.40 -17.39 -5.05
CA VAL A 43 11.54 -16.55 -5.43
C VAL A 43 11.55 -16.30 -6.93
N ARG A 44 11.23 -17.31 -7.73
CA ARG A 44 11.12 -17.18 -9.19
C ARG A 44 9.98 -16.25 -9.60
N ASP A 45 8.81 -16.39 -9.00
CA ASP A 45 7.65 -15.52 -9.25
C ASP A 45 7.98 -14.06 -8.89
N LEU A 46 8.61 -13.85 -7.73
CA LEU A 46 9.04 -12.53 -7.28
C LEU A 46 10.10 -11.91 -8.20
N ARG A 47 11.08 -12.69 -8.67
CA ARG A 47 12.10 -12.22 -9.64
C ARG A 47 11.45 -11.82 -10.96
N ARG A 48 10.57 -12.66 -11.50
CA ARG A 48 9.86 -12.36 -12.74
C ARG A 48 9.06 -11.06 -12.64
N ILE A 49 8.30 -10.89 -11.56
CA ILE A 49 7.54 -9.66 -11.29
C ILE A 49 8.46 -8.42 -11.24
N ALA A 50 9.66 -8.53 -10.68
CA ALA A 50 10.58 -7.42 -10.62
C ALA A 50 11.33 -7.14 -11.94
N GLU A 51 11.56 -8.17 -12.75
CA GLU A 51 12.15 -8.08 -14.10
C GLU A 51 11.16 -7.47 -15.10
N ASP A 52 9.90 -7.91 -15.07
CA ASP A 52 8.84 -7.48 -15.99
C ASP A 52 8.57 -5.95 -15.91
N ASP A 53 8.79 -5.33 -14.76
CA ASP A 53 8.53 -3.89 -14.54
C ASP A 53 9.78 -2.99 -14.62
N GLY A 54 10.94 -3.56 -14.98
CA GLY A 54 12.23 -2.84 -14.95
C GLY A 54 12.61 -2.34 -13.56
N ALA A 55 12.05 -2.96 -12.51
CA ALA A 55 12.22 -2.56 -11.11
C ALA A 55 13.54 -3.05 -10.51
N ALA A 56 14.22 -4.01 -11.16
CA ALA A 56 15.49 -4.59 -10.71
C ALA A 56 16.58 -3.55 -10.41
N GLU A 57 16.56 -2.40 -11.11
CA GLU A 57 17.51 -1.29 -10.93
C GLU A 57 16.95 -0.14 -10.06
N ARG A 58 15.65 -0.16 -9.73
CA ARG A 58 15.03 0.90 -8.90
C ARG A 58 15.43 0.70 -7.44
N ARG A 59 15.99 1.76 -6.85
CA ARG A 59 16.51 1.78 -5.49
C ARG A 59 15.36 1.87 -4.50
N ILE A 60 15.15 0.84 -3.69
CA ILE A 60 14.18 0.87 -2.59
C ILE A 60 14.86 1.62 -1.44
N THR A 61 14.39 2.84 -1.16
CA THR A 61 14.87 3.64 -0.04
C THR A 61 14.03 3.29 1.18
N VAL A 62 14.61 2.56 2.13
CA VAL A 62 13.91 2.05 3.32
C VAL A 62 14.15 2.94 4.55
N ASP A 63 15.21 3.75 4.55
CA ASP A 63 15.59 4.58 5.70
C ASP A 63 16.48 5.76 5.25
N PRO A 64 16.19 7.03 5.65
CA PRO A 64 17.08 8.17 5.43
C PRO A 64 18.25 8.28 6.43
N ARG A 65 18.23 7.53 7.54
CA ARG A 65 19.22 7.55 8.63
C ARG A 65 20.14 6.32 8.64
N GLU A 66 19.69 5.16 8.16
CA GLU A 66 20.55 4.00 7.91
C GLU A 66 20.91 3.84 6.43
N ARG A 67 22.19 3.57 6.15
CA ARG A 67 22.74 3.30 4.80
C ARG A 67 22.21 2.01 4.14
N ASN A 68 21.08 1.45 4.57
CA ASN A 68 20.55 0.21 4.05
C ASN A 68 19.62 0.46 2.85
N ARG A 69 20.25 0.72 1.69
CA ARG A 69 19.59 0.62 0.37
C ARG A 69 19.31 -0.85 0.08
N TYR A 70 18.05 -1.26 0.09
CA TYR A 70 17.70 -2.58 -0.42
C TYR A 70 17.49 -2.48 -1.94
N THR A 71 18.24 -3.28 -2.69
CA THR A 71 17.87 -3.59 -4.07
C THR A 71 16.73 -4.61 -4.04
N VAL A 72 15.98 -4.77 -5.14
CA VAL A 72 15.06 -5.90 -5.32
C VAL A 72 15.75 -7.21 -4.90
N ASN A 73 17.00 -7.41 -5.31
CA ASN A 73 17.81 -8.57 -4.96
C ASN A 73 18.07 -8.69 -3.44
N GLY A 74 18.27 -7.57 -2.74
CA GLY A 74 18.39 -7.54 -1.27
C GLY A 74 17.08 -7.89 -0.56
N PHE A 75 15.94 -7.43 -1.08
CA PHE A 75 14.62 -7.79 -0.56
C PHE A 75 14.32 -9.29 -0.78
N LEU A 76 14.61 -9.81 -1.97
CA LEU A 76 14.52 -11.24 -2.28
C LEU A 76 15.40 -12.07 -1.34
N ALA A 77 16.65 -11.66 -1.11
CA ALA A 77 17.56 -12.33 -0.20
C ALA A 77 17.06 -12.34 1.26
N ASN A 78 16.37 -11.28 1.70
CA ASN A 78 15.73 -11.23 3.02
C ASN A 78 14.58 -12.25 3.13
N ILE A 79 13.70 -12.30 2.13
CA ILE A 79 12.61 -13.28 2.08
C ILE A 79 13.17 -14.70 2.08
N GLU A 80 14.17 -14.98 1.24
CA GLU A 80 14.85 -16.28 1.23
C GLU A 80 15.42 -16.64 2.60
N SER A 81 16.06 -15.69 3.28
CA SER A 81 16.61 -15.88 4.63
C SER A 81 15.52 -16.22 5.65
N ARG A 82 14.39 -15.51 5.63
CA ARG A 82 13.25 -15.79 6.53
C ARG A 82 12.63 -17.15 6.26
N CYS A 83 12.44 -17.52 5.01
CA CYS A 83 11.92 -18.84 4.65
C CYS A 83 12.89 -19.96 5.07
N ARG A 84 14.20 -19.77 4.87
CA ARG A 84 15.24 -20.68 5.38
C ARG A 84 15.21 -20.79 6.91
N ALA A 85 14.96 -19.70 7.63
CA ALA A 85 14.85 -19.71 9.08
C ALA A 85 13.62 -20.50 9.58
N VAL A 86 12.48 -20.39 8.87
CA VAL A 86 11.30 -21.23 9.13
C VAL A 86 11.64 -22.70 8.88
N MET A 87 12.23 -23.04 7.73
CA MET A 87 12.66 -24.42 7.44
C MET A 87 13.63 -24.97 8.50
N ALA A 88 14.60 -24.17 8.95
CA ALA A 88 15.57 -24.55 9.98
C ALA A 88 14.94 -24.77 11.36
N ARG A 89 13.89 -24.00 11.71
CA ARG A 89 13.08 -24.27 12.92
C ARG A 89 12.38 -25.62 12.80
N HIS A 90 11.77 -25.92 11.66
CA HIS A 90 11.02 -27.16 11.45
C HIS A 90 11.92 -28.39 11.30
N ALA A 91 13.14 -28.24 10.79
CA ALA A 91 14.14 -29.29 10.80
C ALA A 91 14.46 -29.78 12.23
N LYS A 92 14.30 -28.91 13.25
CA LYS A 92 14.53 -29.24 14.67
C LYS A 92 13.33 -29.90 15.36
N VAL A 93 12.13 -29.91 14.75
CA VAL A 93 10.94 -30.54 15.32
C VAL A 93 11.11 -32.06 15.31
N PRO A 94 10.88 -32.76 16.43
CA PRO A 94 11.06 -34.21 16.48
C PRO A 94 10.10 -34.92 15.51
N PRO A 95 10.49 -36.07 14.94
CA PRO A 95 9.68 -36.78 13.94
C PRO A 95 8.29 -37.13 14.49
N GLU A 96 8.21 -37.47 15.78
CA GLU A 96 7.01 -37.87 16.52
C GLU A 96 5.85 -36.87 16.36
N ASP A 97 6.16 -35.58 16.31
CA ASP A 97 5.18 -34.49 16.15
C ASP A 97 4.61 -34.39 14.72
N PHE A 98 5.27 -35.02 13.72
CA PHE A 98 4.75 -35.14 12.34
C PHE A 98 3.74 -36.27 12.17
N ALA A 99 3.49 -37.06 13.22
CA ALA A 99 2.43 -38.05 13.23
C ALA A 99 1.03 -37.41 13.24
N VAL A 100 0.92 -36.19 13.78
CA VAL A 100 -0.31 -35.40 13.80
C VAL A 100 -0.29 -34.40 12.65
N ASP A 101 -1.30 -34.45 11.77
CA ASP A 101 -1.42 -33.56 10.60
C ASP A 101 -1.48 -32.06 10.97
N GLU A 102 -1.68 -31.74 12.25
CA GLU A 102 -1.82 -30.39 12.78
C GLU A 102 -0.54 -29.56 12.65
N VAL A 103 0.63 -30.15 12.94
CA VAL A 103 1.94 -29.50 12.75
C VAL A 103 2.22 -29.25 11.26
N GLN A 104 1.78 -30.18 10.40
CA GLN A 104 1.93 -30.07 8.96
C GLN A 104 1.05 -28.94 8.40
N ARG A 105 -0.21 -28.85 8.84
CA ARG A 105 -1.13 -27.77 8.44
C ARG A 105 -0.65 -26.41 8.92
N ALA A 106 -0.22 -26.29 10.17
CA ALA A 106 0.31 -25.04 10.72
C ALA A 106 1.51 -24.53 9.91
N LEU A 107 2.40 -25.43 9.48
CA LEU A 107 3.54 -25.11 8.64
C LEU A 107 3.15 -24.64 7.23
N VAL A 108 2.24 -25.37 6.58
CA VAL A 108 1.71 -24.97 5.26
C VAL A 108 1.08 -23.59 5.34
N VAL A 109 0.35 -23.29 6.42
CA VAL A 109 -0.26 -21.99 6.65
C VAL A 109 0.80 -20.90 6.88
N GLU A 110 1.78 -21.09 7.77
CA GLU A 110 2.85 -20.11 8.04
C GLU A 110 3.65 -19.79 6.75
N MET A 111 3.90 -20.80 5.91
CA MET A 111 4.59 -20.63 4.63
C MET A 111 3.74 -19.95 3.56
N LEU A 112 2.47 -20.32 3.41
CA LEU A 112 1.56 -19.65 2.48
C LEU A 112 1.33 -18.21 2.88
N GLU A 113 1.23 -17.91 4.18
CA GLU A 113 1.17 -16.54 4.67
C GLU A 113 2.46 -15.76 4.34
N THR A 114 3.62 -16.38 4.53
CA THR A 114 4.91 -15.77 4.20
C THR A 114 5.04 -15.50 2.68
N LYS A 115 4.63 -16.45 1.83
CA LYS A 115 4.57 -16.31 0.37
C LYS A 115 3.66 -15.17 -0.05
N THR A 116 2.40 -15.21 0.41
CA THR A 116 1.38 -14.21 0.06
C THR A 116 1.79 -12.83 0.54
N SER A 117 2.36 -12.74 1.75
CA SER A 117 2.92 -11.50 2.29
C SER A 117 4.07 -10.98 1.44
N ALA A 118 5.03 -11.83 1.05
CA ALA A 118 6.17 -11.45 0.23
C ALA A 118 5.76 -10.96 -1.18
N LEU A 119 4.90 -11.71 -1.88
CA LEU A 119 4.40 -11.36 -3.22
C LEU A 119 3.65 -10.04 -3.22
N SER A 120 2.77 -9.88 -2.26
CA SER A 120 1.92 -8.71 -2.19
C SER A 120 2.69 -7.48 -1.70
N THR A 121 3.72 -7.69 -0.87
CA THR A 121 4.68 -6.65 -0.48
C THR A 121 5.51 -6.21 -1.68
N LEU A 122 6.05 -7.14 -2.48
CA LEU A 122 6.78 -6.79 -3.70
C LEU A 122 5.87 -6.04 -4.69
N ARG A 123 4.64 -6.53 -4.91
CA ARG A 123 3.67 -5.87 -5.77
C ARG A 123 3.33 -4.47 -5.26
N PHE A 124 3.17 -4.32 -3.95
CA PHE A 124 3.03 -3.00 -3.32
C PHE A 124 4.22 -2.09 -3.64
N TYR A 125 5.46 -2.56 -3.44
CA TYR A 125 6.67 -1.77 -3.74
C TYR A 125 6.76 -1.35 -5.20
N ILE A 126 6.40 -2.24 -6.12
CA ILE A 126 6.41 -1.98 -7.56
C ILE A 126 5.34 -0.96 -7.94
N GLU A 127 4.12 -1.12 -7.42
CA GLU A 127 3.00 -0.18 -7.64
C GLU A 127 3.23 1.19 -6.97
N ASN A 128 4.11 1.26 -5.96
CA ASN A 128 4.29 2.41 -5.08
C ASN A 128 5.79 2.77 -4.95
N SER A 129 6.50 2.84 -6.08
CA SER A 129 7.96 3.04 -6.11
C SER A 129 8.44 4.42 -5.61
N THR A 130 7.51 5.33 -5.27
CA THR A 130 7.78 6.66 -4.71
C THR A 130 7.81 6.69 -3.19
N PHE A 131 7.40 5.62 -2.50
CA PHE A 131 7.31 5.60 -1.04
C PHE A 131 8.61 5.13 -0.40
N GLY A 132 9.14 5.92 0.52
CA GLY A 132 10.19 5.50 1.45
C GLY A 132 9.56 4.65 2.55
N ILE A 133 9.46 3.34 2.35
CA ILE A 133 8.73 2.48 3.29
C ILE A 133 9.70 1.96 4.35
N GLU A 134 9.59 2.45 5.58
CA GLU A 134 10.21 1.91 6.80
C GLU A 134 9.52 0.60 7.25
N MET A 135 9.30 -0.34 6.31
CA MET A 135 8.57 -1.57 6.60
C MET A 135 9.38 -2.54 7.45
N LEU A 136 10.71 -2.48 7.37
CA LEU A 136 11.60 -3.53 7.88
C LEU A 136 12.23 -3.21 9.24
N THR A 137 12.11 -1.99 9.74
CA THR A 137 12.78 -1.52 10.98
C THR A 137 11.83 -1.41 12.17
N THR A 138 10.51 -1.47 11.96
CA THR A 138 9.54 -1.40 13.05
C THR A 138 9.16 -2.79 13.56
N VAL A 139 8.83 -2.85 14.85
CA VAL A 139 8.55 -4.04 15.69
C VAL A 139 7.40 -4.93 15.18
N ILE A 140 6.80 -4.61 14.02
CA ILE A 140 5.61 -5.25 13.47
C ILE A 140 6.03 -6.29 12.40
N PRO A 141 5.66 -7.57 12.54
CA PRO A 141 5.96 -8.58 11.52
C PRO A 141 5.40 -8.20 10.15
N MET A 142 6.17 -8.43 9.07
CA MET A 142 5.77 -8.19 7.66
C MET A 142 4.36 -8.69 7.33
N ALA A 143 3.95 -9.83 7.88
CA ALA A 143 2.61 -10.38 7.68
C ALA A 143 1.51 -9.48 8.25
N ALA A 144 1.75 -8.83 9.39
CA ALA A 144 0.81 -7.89 10.01
C ALA A 144 0.74 -6.57 9.23
N ALA A 145 1.89 -6.01 8.80
CA ALA A 145 1.91 -4.82 7.95
C ALA A 145 1.20 -5.07 6.61
N HIS A 146 1.44 -6.24 6.01
CA HIS A 146 0.79 -6.64 4.77
C HIS A 146 -0.73 -6.84 4.95
N ARG A 147 -1.16 -7.49 6.03
CA ARG A 147 -2.60 -7.65 6.34
C ARG A 147 -3.28 -6.30 6.53
N LEU A 148 -2.65 -5.37 7.23
CA LEU A 148 -3.17 -4.00 7.41
C LEU A 148 -3.29 -3.27 6.07
N TYR A 149 -2.27 -3.36 5.21
CA TYR A 149 -2.27 -2.75 3.89
C TYR A 149 -3.35 -3.33 2.96
N THR A 150 -3.46 -4.65 2.88
CA THR A 150 -4.47 -5.32 2.04
C THR A 150 -5.88 -5.05 2.56
N SER A 151 -6.07 -5.09 3.87
CA SER A 151 -7.33 -4.69 4.52
C SER A 151 -7.70 -3.24 4.20
N PHE A 152 -6.73 -2.33 4.17
CA PHE A 152 -6.92 -0.94 3.71
C PHE A 152 -7.34 -0.87 2.23
N LEU A 153 -6.62 -1.57 1.33
CA LEU A 153 -6.92 -1.56 -0.11
C LEU A 153 -8.30 -2.15 -0.45
N GLU A 154 -8.70 -3.18 0.27
CA GLU A 154 -9.98 -3.86 0.06
C GLU A 154 -11.15 -3.14 0.74
N GLY A 155 -10.91 -2.00 1.42
CA GLY A 155 -11.91 -1.29 2.21
C GLY A 155 -12.40 -2.07 3.44
N ARG A 156 -11.67 -3.12 3.84
CA ARG A 156 -11.99 -4.04 4.94
C ARG A 156 -11.23 -3.71 6.23
N LEU A 157 -10.72 -2.48 6.38
CA LEU A 157 -10.12 -2.04 7.65
C LEU A 157 -11.12 -2.34 8.77
N PRO A 158 -10.74 -3.20 9.73
CA PRO A 158 -11.70 -3.67 10.72
C PRO A 158 -12.17 -2.47 11.55
N VAL A 159 -13.48 -2.47 11.81
CA VAL A 159 -14.25 -1.63 12.74
C VAL A 159 -14.25 -0.10 12.51
N GLU A 160 -15.45 0.45 12.39
CA GLU A 160 -15.70 1.87 12.61
C GLU A 160 -15.18 2.30 13.99
N GLY A 161 -14.56 3.49 14.09
CA GLY A 161 -14.06 4.03 15.37
C GLY A 161 -12.54 4.16 15.46
N GLU A 162 -12.02 4.23 16.69
CA GLU A 162 -10.62 4.56 16.98
C GLU A 162 -9.59 3.50 16.56
N GLU A 163 -10.00 2.25 16.39
CA GLU A 163 -9.10 1.17 15.94
C GLU A 163 -8.71 1.34 14.48
N ARG A 164 -9.65 1.69 13.60
CA ARG A 164 -9.36 2.04 12.20
C ARG A 164 -8.41 3.23 12.10
N VAL A 165 -8.58 4.23 12.96
CA VAL A 165 -7.69 5.41 13.00
C VAL A 165 -6.28 4.99 13.41
N ARG A 166 -6.15 4.19 14.48
CA ARG A 166 -4.85 3.68 14.94
C ARG A 166 -4.17 2.81 13.87
N ALA A 167 -4.92 1.96 13.19
CA ALA A 167 -4.40 1.12 12.11
C ALA A 167 -3.94 1.95 10.90
N ALA A 168 -4.73 2.95 10.49
CA ALA A 168 -4.36 3.86 9.42
C ALA A 168 -3.13 4.71 9.79
N GLU A 169 -3.05 5.22 11.02
CA GLU A 169 -1.90 5.98 11.49
C GLU A 169 -0.63 5.11 11.53
N GLN A 170 -0.74 3.87 12.01
CA GLN A 170 0.36 2.90 11.95
C GLN A 170 0.79 2.63 10.51
N LEU A 171 -0.17 2.45 9.58
CA LEU A 171 0.13 2.29 8.16
C LEU A 171 0.87 3.51 7.60
N CYS A 172 0.41 4.73 7.92
CA CYS A 172 1.06 5.97 7.51
C CYS A 172 2.50 6.04 7.99
N ARG A 173 2.79 5.64 9.24
CA ARG A 173 4.15 5.59 9.78
C ARG A 173 5.01 4.55 9.06
N ILE A 174 4.50 3.33 8.88
CA ILE A 174 5.19 2.25 8.17
C ILE A 174 5.53 2.66 6.72
N MET A 175 4.62 3.38 6.07
CA MET A 175 4.81 3.89 4.71
C MET A 175 5.70 5.14 4.62
N GLY A 176 6.25 5.62 5.76
CA GLY A 176 7.04 6.85 5.80
C GLY A 176 6.25 8.11 5.44
N LEU A 177 4.91 8.07 5.52
CA LEU A 177 4.06 9.22 5.23
C LEU A 177 4.13 10.24 6.38
N ILE A 178 4.16 9.77 7.62
CA ILE A 178 4.12 10.63 8.80
C ILE A 178 5.19 10.20 9.81
N VAL A 179 5.81 11.17 10.49
CA VAL A 179 6.85 10.91 11.50
C VAL A 179 6.27 10.99 12.92
N THR A 180 5.43 11.98 13.19
CA THR A 180 4.85 12.22 14.51
C THR A 180 3.34 12.09 14.48
N THR A 181 2.64 13.16 14.12
CA THR A 181 1.18 13.23 13.99
C THR A 181 0.80 13.38 12.53
N VAL A 182 -0.45 13.03 12.19
CA VAL A 182 -0.94 13.06 10.80
C VAL A 182 -0.93 14.46 10.17
N ASP A 183 -1.27 15.47 10.97
CA ASP A 183 -1.28 16.90 10.57
C ASP A 183 0.00 17.63 10.98
N ALA A 184 1.07 16.89 11.31
CA ALA A 184 2.39 17.50 11.51
C ALA A 184 2.79 18.27 10.25
N ARG A 185 3.23 19.50 10.45
CA ARG A 185 3.73 20.37 9.36
C ARG A 185 5.23 20.14 9.18
N ASP A 186 5.66 20.12 7.92
CA ASP A 186 7.07 20.07 7.57
C ASP A 186 7.77 21.44 7.76
N ALA A 187 9.04 21.54 7.34
CA ALA A 187 9.85 22.75 7.49
C ALA A 187 9.27 23.96 6.75
N ASP A 188 8.48 23.73 5.70
CA ASP A 188 7.84 24.78 4.90
C ASP A 188 6.40 25.04 5.37
N GLY A 189 5.92 24.33 6.40
CA GLY A 189 4.60 24.54 6.99
C GLY A 189 3.48 23.69 6.38
N PHE A 190 3.78 22.74 5.50
CA PHE A 190 2.79 21.90 4.82
C PHE A 190 2.50 20.61 5.59
N THR A 191 1.23 20.20 5.63
CA THR A 191 0.89 18.86 6.12
C THR A 191 1.22 17.81 5.06
N ARG A 192 1.32 16.53 5.47
CA ARG A 192 1.58 15.44 4.53
C ARG A 192 0.51 15.32 3.44
N LEU A 193 -0.74 15.63 3.77
CA LEU A 193 -1.86 15.60 2.81
C LEU A 193 -1.70 16.71 1.75
N MET A 194 -1.25 17.91 2.15
CA MET A 194 -0.97 18.98 1.21
C MET A 194 0.14 18.60 0.23
N ARG A 195 1.23 17.97 0.73
CA ARG A 195 2.30 17.44 -0.14
C ARG A 195 1.81 16.35 -1.07
N ALA A 196 1.02 15.39 -0.58
CA ALA A 196 0.45 14.32 -1.41
C ALA A 196 -0.40 14.89 -2.57
N ALA A 197 -1.19 15.94 -2.29
CA ALA A 197 -1.98 16.62 -3.29
C ALA A 197 -1.09 17.41 -4.28
N ALA A 198 -0.06 18.10 -3.78
CA ALA A 198 0.88 18.86 -4.59
C ALA A 198 1.73 17.96 -5.51
N ASP A 199 2.14 16.78 -5.05
CA ASP A 199 3.01 15.85 -5.79
C ASP A 199 2.24 14.90 -6.71
N GLY A 200 0.89 14.95 -6.66
CA GLY A 200 0.04 14.10 -7.51
C GLY A 200 0.03 12.64 -7.09
N GLU A 201 0.20 12.37 -5.79
CA GLU A 201 0.25 11.02 -5.27
C GLU A 201 -1.07 10.27 -5.42
N SER A 202 -1.01 8.94 -5.39
CA SER A 202 -2.18 8.08 -5.56
C SER A 202 -3.33 8.47 -4.62
N PRO A 203 -4.60 8.41 -5.08
CA PRO A 203 -5.78 8.56 -4.23
C PRO A 203 -5.78 7.64 -2.99
N ARG A 204 -5.05 6.52 -3.05
CA ARG A 204 -4.84 5.60 -1.92
C ARG A 204 -4.10 6.27 -0.76
N VAL A 205 -3.13 7.13 -1.03
CA VAL A 205 -2.39 7.89 0.01
C VAL A 205 -3.31 8.85 0.72
N LEU A 206 -4.08 9.63 -0.05
CA LEU A 206 -5.03 10.60 0.49
C LEU A 206 -6.05 9.89 1.39
N ARG A 207 -6.58 8.76 0.94
CA ARG A 207 -7.49 7.91 1.73
C ARG A 207 -6.85 7.41 3.02
N CYS A 208 -5.57 7.04 2.99
CA CYS A 208 -4.85 6.56 4.16
C CYS A 208 -4.65 7.67 5.18
N LEU A 209 -4.16 8.83 4.74
CA LEU A 209 -3.97 10.01 5.58
C LEU A 209 -5.29 10.45 6.23
N VAL A 210 -6.37 10.57 5.45
CA VAL A 210 -7.68 10.97 6.00
C VAL A 210 -8.26 9.88 6.90
N ALA A 211 -8.04 8.59 6.63
CA ALA A 211 -8.39 7.51 7.56
C ALA A 211 -7.60 7.59 8.88
N ALA A 212 -6.38 8.13 8.85
CA ALA A 212 -5.58 8.47 10.02
C ALA A 212 -5.97 9.83 10.65
N ARG A 213 -7.10 10.43 10.24
CA ARG A 213 -7.61 11.74 10.68
C ARG A 213 -6.82 12.96 10.20
N ALA A 214 -6.14 12.88 9.05
CA ALA A 214 -5.65 14.10 8.40
C ALA A 214 -6.83 15.03 8.10
N ASP A 215 -6.67 16.33 8.39
CA ASP A 215 -7.68 17.32 8.01
C ASP A 215 -7.63 17.57 6.49
N PRO A 216 -8.69 17.20 5.73
CA PRO A 216 -8.74 17.43 4.29
C PRO A 216 -8.81 18.91 3.91
N ASN A 217 -9.12 19.78 4.88
CA ASN A 217 -9.22 21.22 4.71
C ASN A 217 -8.01 21.97 5.31
N ALA A 218 -6.97 21.25 5.75
CA ALA A 218 -5.74 21.85 6.20
C ALA A 218 -5.19 22.81 5.13
N ALA A 219 -4.82 24.00 5.59
CA ALA A 219 -4.38 25.09 4.74
C ALA A 219 -2.97 25.57 5.11
N ASP A 220 -2.29 26.08 4.09
CA ASP A 220 -0.99 26.74 4.21
C ASP A 220 -1.11 27.92 5.19
N PRO A 221 -0.24 28.06 6.21
CA PRO A 221 -0.45 29.08 7.23
C PRO A 221 -0.14 30.49 6.70
N LEU A 222 0.63 30.61 5.61
CA LEU A 222 0.96 31.89 4.99
C LEU A 222 -0.17 32.37 4.09
N CYS A 223 -0.62 31.52 3.17
CA CYS A 223 -1.56 31.90 2.13
C CYS A 223 -3.00 31.44 2.37
N GLY A 224 -3.23 30.53 3.32
CA GLY A 224 -4.53 29.91 3.55
C GLY A 224 -4.94 28.95 2.43
N ILE A 225 -4.02 28.50 1.59
CA ILE A 225 -4.32 27.64 0.43
C ILE A 225 -4.55 26.20 0.91
N PRO A 226 -5.70 25.57 0.61
CA PRO A 226 -6.00 24.19 1.01
C PRO A 226 -5.32 23.15 0.10
N ALA A 227 -5.23 21.90 0.56
CA ALA A 227 -4.64 20.79 -0.19
C ALA A 227 -5.21 20.63 -1.61
N MET A 228 -6.53 20.79 -1.78
CA MET A 228 -7.19 20.69 -3.10
C MET A 228 -6.66 21.70 -4.11
N SER A 229 -6.31 22.90 -3.66
CA SER A 229 -5.77 23.95 -4.52
C SER A 229 -4.35 23.65 -5.00
N PHE A 230 -3.53 23.00 -4.18
CA PHE A 230 -2.19 22.54 -4.61
C PHE A 230 -2.27 21.49 -5.73
N ALA A 231 -3.23 20.56 -5.66
CA ALA A 231 -3.47 19.61 -6.74
C ALA A 231 -3.83 20.33 -8.05
N ILE A 232 -4.59 21.43 -8.00
CA ILE A 232 -4.95 22.21 -9.20
C ILE A 232 -3.72 22.92 -9.77
N GLN A 233 -2.94 23.61 -8.92
CA GLN A 233 -1.75 24.36 -9.35
C GLN A 233 -0.76 23.45 -10.09
N ASN A 234 -0.55 22.25 -9.57
CA ASN A 234 0.38 21.28 -10.15
C ASN A 234 -0.25 20.42 -11.26
N GLY A 235 -1.52 20.61 -11.61
CA GLY A 235 -2.18 19.90 -12.71
C GLY A 235 -2.57 18.46 -12.41
N HIS A 236 -2.82 18.14 -11.13
CA HIS A 236 -3.27 16.85 -10.66
C HIS A 236 -4.79 16.82 -10.52
N GLU A 237 -5.53 17.16 -11.58
CA GLU A 237 -7.00 17.32 -11.51
C GLU A 237 -7.72 16.00 -11.15
N HIS A 238 -7.08 14.86 -11.43
CA HIS A 238 -7.58 13.52 -11.07
C HIS A 238 -7.72 13.30 -9.55
N LEU A 239 -7.10 14.14 -8.71
CA LEU A 239 -7.21 14.08 -7.25
C LEU A 239 -8.38 14.89 -6.68
N LEU A 240 -9.06 15.71 -7.48
CA LEU A 240 -10.16 16.57 -7.03
C LEU A 240 -11.36 15.76 -6.51
N GLU A 241 -11.81 14.76 -7.27
CA GLU A 241 -12.92 13.91 -6.84
C GLU A 241 -12.56 13.10 -5.58
N PRO A 242 -11.38 12.43 -5.49
CA PRO A 242 -10.93 11.80 -4.25
C PRO A 242 -10.89 12.74 -3.06
N LEU A 243 -10.30 13.94 -3.19
CA LEU A 243 -10.21 14.90 -2.10
C LEU A 243 -11.58 15.36 -1.63
N HIS A 244 -12.50 15.63 -2.56
CA HIS A 244 -13.87 16.00 -2.22
C HIS A 244 -14.61 14.86 -1.51
N ALA A 245 -14.49 13.63 -2.00
CA ALA A 245 -15.09 12.44 -1.38
C ALA A 245 -14.54 12.17 0.03
N LEU A 246 -13.33 12.65 0.33
CA LEU A 246 -12.69 12.58 1.63
C LEU A 246 -13.05 13.74 2.57
N GLY A 247 -13.96 14.63 2.18
CA GLY A 247 -14.40 15.76 2.99
C GLY A 247 -13.68 17.09 2.68
N GLY A 248 -12.92 17.14 1.58
CA GLY A 248 -12.32 18.37 1.07
C GLY A 248 -13.38 19.35 0.57
N ASN A 249 -13.32 20.57 1.08
CA ASN A 249 -14.23 21.64 0.74
C ASN A 249 -13.84 22.29 -0.61
N VAL A 250 -14.67 22.06 -1.63
CA VAL A 250 -14.50 22.62 -2.98
C VAL A 250 -14.63 24.15 -3.03
N ASN A 251 -15.12 24.76 -1.95
CA ASN A 251 -15.28 26.21 -1.79
C ASN A 251 -14.30 26.80 -0.76
N ALA A 252 -13.29 26.04 -0.31
CA ALA A 252 -12.29 26.55 0.63
C ALA A 252 -11.47 27.69 0.02
N ALA A 253 -11.70 28.90 0.49
CA ALA A 253 -11.01 30.10 0.03
C ALA A 253 -9.65 30.26 0.74
N SER A 254 -8.67 30.80 0.02
CA SER A 254 -7.44 31.34 0.61
C SER A 254 -7.76 32.46 1.59
N ASN A 255 -6.76 32.90 2.38
CA ASN A 255 -6.99 34.01 3.30
C ASN A 255 -7.31 35.32 2.54
N GLU A 256 -7.96 36.26 3.22
CA GLU A 256 -8.41 37.52 2.59
C GLU A 256 -7.24 38.37 2.09
N ILE A 257 -6.07 38.27 2.74
CA ILE A 257 -4.83 38.94 2.31
C ILE A 257 -4.45 38.49 0.89
N ASN A 258 -4.68 37.23 0.54
CA ASN A 258 -4.46 36.68 -0.79
C ASN A 258 -5.73 36.66 -1.65
N GLY A 259 -6.69 37.55 -1.37
CA GLY A 259 -7.84 37.79 -2.23
C GLY A 259 -9.00 36.81 -2.08
N GLY A 260 -8.94 35.85 -1.15
CA GLY A 260 -10.03 34.90 -0.93
C GLY A 260 -10.24 33.90 -2.07
N SER A 261 -9.17 33.54 -2.77
CA SER A 261 -9.18 32.66 -3.93
C SER A 261 -9.68 31.26 -3.59
N THR A 262 -10.81 30.87 -4.18
CA THR A 262 -11.33 29.49 -4.11
C THR A 262 -10.60 28.56 -5.10
N PRO A 263 -10.77 27.23 -5.00
CA PRO A 263 -10.20 26.29 -5.97
C PRO A 263 -10.62 26.61 -7.41
N LEU A 264 -11.85 27.13 -7.62
CA LEU A 264 -12.32 27.56 -8.93
C LEU A 264 -11.52 28.75 -9.49
N HIS A 265 -11.24 29.76 -8.65
CA HIS A 265 -10.40 30.90 -9.07
C HIS A 265 -9.00 30.44 -9.47
N ILE A 266 -8.40 29.54 -8.68
CA ILE A 266 -7.07 28.99 -8.96
C ILE A 266 -7.09 28.19 -10.27
N ALA A 267 -8.10 27.35 -10.51
CA ALA A 267 -8.25 26.62 -11.77
C ALA A 267 -8.36 27.55 -12.99
N ILE A 268 -9.02 28.70 -12.83
CA ILE A 268 -9.14 29.73 -13.88
C ILE A 268 -7.80 30.43 -14.10
N LEU A 269 -7.11 30.87 -13.03
CA LEU A 269 -5.81 31.54 -13.13
C LEU A 269 -4.76 30.64 -13.80
N GLU A 270 -4.76 29.35 -13.47
CA GLU A 270 -3.84 28.35 -14.01
C GLU A 270 -4.29 27.79 -15.38
N SER A 271 -5.37 28.31 -15.97
CA SER A 271 -5.94 27.85 -17.26
C SER A 271 -6.32 26.36 -17.30
N ARG A 272 -6.63 25.76 -16.15
CA ARG A 272 -6.94 24.33 -16.00
C ARG A 272 -8.41 24.05 -16.29
N ARG A 273 -8.78 23.99 -17.58
CA ARG A 273 -10.16 23.70 -18.00
C ARG A 273 -10.73 22.42 -17.37
N ALA A 274 -9.94 21.34 -17.33
CA ALA A 274 -10.37 20.07 -16.73
C ALA A 274 -10.73 20.23 -15.24
N ALA A 275 -9.91 20.96 -14.47
CA ALA A 275 -10.20 21.27 -13.07
C ALA A 275 -11.50 22.08 -12.93
N VAL A 276 -11.72 23.08 -13.79
CA VAL A 276 -12.97 23.86 -13.79
C VAL A 276 -14.19 22.97 -14.00
N GLU A 277 -14.16 22.10 -15.00
CA GLU A 277 -15.27 21.18 -15.30
C GLU A 277 -15.53 20.22 -14.13
N ILE A 278 -14.48 19.69 -13.50
CA ILE A 278 -14.59 18.83 -12.32
C ILE A 278 -15.18 19.61 -11.14
N LEU A 279 -14.65 20.79 -10.80
CA LEU A 279 -15.11 21.58 -9.66
C LEU A 279 -16.59 21.99 -9.79
N VAL A 280 -17.02 22.39 -10.99
CA VAL A 280 -18.44 22.72 -11.24
C VAL A 280 -19.33 21.50 -11.02
N ARG A 281 -18.92 20.32 -11.48
CA ARG A 281 -19.65 19.07 -11.23
C ARG A 281 -19.67 18.68 -9.74
N LEU A 282 -18.63 19.02 -8.99
CA LEU A 282 -18.56 18.81 -7.53
C LEU A 282 -19.36 19.88 -6.74
N GLY A 283 -20.05 20.81 -7.40
CA GLY A 283 -20.92 21.78 -6.75
C GLY A 283 -20.19 22.98 -6.14
N CYS A 284 -19.10 23.44 -6.74
CA CYS A 284 -18.47 24.69 -6.33
C CYS A 284 -19.38 25.91 -6.61
N ASP A 285 -19.19 26.98 -5.85
CA ASP A 285 -19.88 28.25 -6.07
C ASP A 285 -19.26 28.99 -7.27
N VAL A 286 -19.90 28.85 -8.43
CA VAL A 286 -19.48 29.46 -9.70
C VAL A 286 -19.62 30.98 -9.73
N ASN A 287 -20.27 31.57 -8.73
CA ASN A 287 -20.51 33.01 -8.64
C ASN A 287 -19.70 33.68 -7.52
N LYS A 288 -18.98 32.91 -6.69
CA LYS A 288 -18.14 33.44 -5.62
C LYS A 288 -17.11 34.41 -6.20
N GLN A 289 -17.11 35.66 -5.75
CA GLN A 289 -16.18 36.67 -6.24
C GLN A 289 -14.83 36.61 -5.53
N MET A 290 -13.75 36.85 -6.28
CA MET A 290 -12.39 37.11 -5.77
C MET A 290 -12.08 38.57 -6.01
N GLN A 291 -11.83 39.33 -4.94
CA GLN A 291 -11.59 40.78 -5.00
C GLN A 291 -12.64 41.58 -5.80
N GLY A 292 -13.91 41.13 -5.78
CA GLY A 292 -15.01 41.77 -6.50
C GLY A 292 -15.20 41.31 -7.95
N GLU A 293 -14.33 40.46 -8.49
CA GLU A 293 -14.49 39.86 -9.81
C GLU A 293 -15.15 38.49 -9.73
N SER A 294 -16.14 38.23 -10.60
CA SER A 294 -16.74 36.89 -10.72
C SER A 294 -15.79 35.92 -11.44
N PRO A 295 -15.92 34.60 -11.24
CA PRO A 295 -15.10 33.61 -11.95
C PRO A 295 -15.21 33.74 -13.48
N LEU A 296 -16.41 34.06 -13.99
CA LEU A 296 -16.60 34.33 -15.43
C LEU A 296 -15.89 35.61 -15.89
N ALA A 297 -15.95 36.69 -15.11
CA ALA A 297 -15.23 37.92 -15.43
C ALA A 297 -13.71 37.69 -15.43
N LEU A 298 -13.20 36.98 -14.42
CA LEU A 298 -11.79 36.59 -14.32
C LEU A 298 -11.34 35.77 -15.53
N ALA A 299 -12.12 34.76 -15.94
CA ALA A 299 -11.81 33.93 -17.11
C ALA A 299 -11.76 34.76 -18.41
N ARG A 300 -12.60 35.79 -18.53
CA ARG A 300 -12.57 36.72 -19.67
C ARG A 300 -11.35 37.65 -19.60
N ALA A 301 -11.04 38.19 -18.43
CA ALA A 301 -9.90 39.08 -18.21
C ALA A 301 -8.57 38.39 -18.51
N GLN A 302 -8.43 37.11 -18.16
CA GLN A 302 -7.25 36.29 -18.46
C GLN A 302 -7.24 35.75 -19.92
N GLY A 303 -8.26 36.04 -20.74
CA GLY A 303 -8.34 35.56 -22.12
C GLY A 303 -8.64 34.05 -22.25
N HIS A 304 -9.09 33.39 -21.18
CA HIS A 304 -9.41 31.96 -21.16
C HIS A 304 -10.80 31.69 -21.77
N HIS A 305 -10.94 31.96 -23.08
CA HIS A 305 -12.21 31.91 -23.81
C HIS A 305 -12.98 30.59 -23.66
N ALA A 306 -12.28 29.46 -23.68
CA ALA A 306 -12.92 28.15 -23.53
C ALA A 306 -13.55 27.98 -22.13
N ILE A 307 -12.84 28.40 -21.09
CA ILE A 307 -13.32 28.38 -19.70
C ILE A 307 -14.49 29.36 -19.53
N ALA A 308 -14.36 30.58 -20.06
CA ALA A 308 -15.43 31.58 -20.03
C ALA A 308 -16.70 31.09 -20.74
N THR A 309 -16.57 30.40 -21.88
CA THR A 309 -17.70 29.82 -22.61
C THR A 309 -18.36 28.67 -21.84
N PHE A 310 -17.58 27.91 -21.07
CA PHE A 310 -18.10 26.86 -20.21
C PHE A 310 -18.86 27.45 -19.01
N LEU A 311 -18.26 28.42 -18.31
CA LEU A 311 -18.87 29.06 -17.14
C LEU A 311 -20.13 29.87 -17.47
N GLN A 312 -20.26 30.41 -18.69
CA GLN A 312 -21.48 31.11 -19.15
C GLN A 312 -22.77 30.27 -19.11
N ARG A 313 -22.65 28.94 -18.92
CA ARG A 313 -23.79 28.01 -18.90
C ARG A 313 -24.43 27.85 -17.52
N PHE A 314 -23.82 28.45 -16.48
CA PHE A 314 -24.24 28.36 -15.08
C PHE A 314 -24.49 29.77 -14.52
#